data_AF-A0AAU3B032-F1
#
_entry.id   AF-A0AAU3B032-F1
#
_cell.length_a   1.000
_cell.length_b   1.000
_cell.length_c   1.000
_cell.angle_alpha   90.00
_cell.angle_beta   90.00
_cell.angle_gamma   90.00
#
_symmetry.space_group_name_H-M   'P 1'
#
loop_
_entity.id
_entity.type
_entity.pdbx_description
1 polymer ?
#
loop_
_entity_poly.entity_id
_entity_poly.type
_entity_poly.pdbx_seq_one_letter_code
_entity_poly.pdbx_strand_id
1 'polypeptide(L)'
;MKRLSTASAAVLAVCSAVLVAGCSSDSKPVNFGKGDAKGGTTRSQAPKNSKVQLPTNPREWTTQRELNDGTKVVRTTLKGGKSGFEGKVWAWAPKQYFEDKYKNSAFPVLIALPGSNGYPSNYWYGGDLKLQETIAEQAGKGKSLPFIVIMPVLNADKKNYYDGSDIPGRAKMGTWMSDDVPDLVRENFRTFKDPKGWGFFGSSSGGYVGMKMMLQYPNRFGAVIAGGPDTRPDSPMWNGHEKEKQANNPEKLAQDLINKGGPTVNLSIMLGTKESGQRNVKDFLAKYGKGPIKTSLHMIQNGQHSGRQYAKSLADGPLEWISKRMLAPSP
;
A
#
# COMPACT_ATOMS: atom_id res chain seq x y z
N MET A 1 10.12 -42.53 75.20
CA MET A 1 10.25 -42.98 73.80
C MET A 1 11.11 -41.95 73.08
N LYS A 2 12.42 -42.21 72.93
CA LYS A 2 13.13 -42.70 71.73
C LYS A 2 13.05 -41.75 70.51
N ARG A 3 14.26 -41.46 70.01
CA ARG A 3 14.71 -40.51 68.98
C ARG A 3 14.34 -40.89 67.53
N LEU A 4 14.69 -39.96 66.62
CA LEU A 4 15.04 -40.06 65.18
C LEU A 4 13.86 -39.99 64.21
N SER A 5 13.91 -39.39 63.01
CA SER A 5 14.79 -38.48 62.24
C SER A 5 14.21 -38.46 60.80
N THR A 6 14.78 -37.66 59.89
CA THR A 6 14.59 -37.63 58.41
C THR A 6 13.42 -36.77 57.90
N ALA A 7 13.48 -36.07 56.77
CA ALA A 7 14.58 -35.67 55.89
C ALA A 7 14.03 -34.57 54.93
N SER A 8 14.94 -33.77 54.40
CA SER A 8 14.73 -32.71 53.41
C SER A 8 14.10 -33.19 52.10
N ALA A 9 13.26 -32.35 51.51
CA ALA A 9 13.04 -32.31 50.06
C ALA A 9 12.96 -30.83 49.63
N ALA A 10 14.08 -30.30 49.17
CA ALA A 10 14.16 -29.00 48.53
C ALA A 10 13.68 -29.13 47.08
N VAL A 11 12.58 -28.46 46.75
CA VAL A 11 12.11 -28.33 45.36
C VAL A 11 12.86 -27.16 44.73
N LEU A 12 13.80 -27.47 43.83
CA LEU A 12 14.44 -26.47 42.97
C LEU A 12 13.41 -25.93 41.97
N ALA A 13 13.06 -24.66 42.12
CA ALA A 13 12.38 -23.89 41.09
C ALA A 13 13.40 -23.51 40.00
N VAL A 14 13.34 -24.18 38.86
CA VAL A 14 14.06 -23.76 37.65
C VAL A 14 13.30 -22.58 37.03
N CYS A 15 13.72 -21.36 37.35
CA CYS A 15 13.34 -20.18 36.59
C CYS A 15 14.08 -20.19 35.25
N SER A 16 13.43 -20.68 34.20
CA SER A 16 13.89 -20.50 32.83
C SER A 16 13.71 -19.03 32.44
N ALA A 17 14.74 -18.22 32.67
CA ALA A 17 14.85 -16.90 32.09
C ALA A 17 15.00 -17.05 30.57
N VAL A 18 13.91 -16.83 29.82
CA VAL A 18 13.99 -16.63 28.38
C VAL A 18 14.66 -15.28 28.16
N LEU A 19 15.96 -15.32 27.86
CA LEU A 19 16.72 -14.20 27.34
C LEU A 19 16.01 -13.68 26.07
N VAL A 20 15.33 -12.55 26.19
CA VAL A 20 14.93 -11.73 25.04
C VAL A 20 16.22 -11.13 24.50
N ALA A 21 16.91 -11.88 23.64
CA ALA A 21 18.02 -11.37 22.86
C ALA A 21 17.45 -10.37 21.85
N GLY A 22 17.61 -9.08 22.16
CA GLY A 22 17.40 -8.00 21.22
C GLY A 22 18.37 -8.13 20.04
N CYS A 23 17.83 -8.25 18.84
CA CYS A 23 18.56 -7.92 17.62
C CYS A 23 18.10 -6.53 17.16
N SER A 24 18.55 -5.48 17.87
CA SER A 24 18.66 -4.17 17.23
C SER A 24 19.87 -4.26 16.32
N SER A 25 19.67 -4.68 15.08
CA SER A 25 20.71 -4.52 14.07
C SER A 25 20.87 -3.02 13.82
N ASP A 26 22.09 -2.52 13.98
CA ASP A 26 22.54 -1.21 13.52
C ASP A 26 22.48 -1.17 11.99
N SER A 27 21.27 -1.22 11.46
CA SER A 27 20.99 -1.14 10.04
C SER A 27 21.22 0.31 9.62
N LYS A 28 22.24 0.51 8.76
CA LYS A 28 22.51 1.81 8.17
C LYS A 28 21.21 2.38 7.58
N PRO A 29 20.89 3.65 7.84
CA PRO A 29 19.73 4.27 7.25
C PRO A 29 19.77 4.18 5.72
N VAL A 30 18.61 3.95 5.10
CA VAL A 30 18.48 3.84 3.64
C VAL A 30 17.99 5.17 3.08
N ASN A 31 18.65 5.66 2.03
CA ASN A 31 18.27 6.88 1.32
C ASN A 31 18.03 6.58 -0.16
N PHE A 32 16.79 6.73 -0.63
CA PHE A 32 16.42 6.41 -2.02
C PHE A 32 16.65 7.57 -3.01
N GLY A 33 17.11 8.73 -2.53
CA GLY A 33 17.33 9.92 -3.34
C GLY A 33 18.79 10.27 -3.62
N LYS A 34 19.74 9.68 -2.89
CA LYS A 34 21.14 9.68 -3.29
C LYS A 34 21.30 8.59 -4.35
N GLY A 35 21.54 8.99 -5.61
CA GLY A 35 22.28 8.07 -6.48
C GLY A 35 23.63 7.81 -5.84
N ASP A 36 24.24 6.65 -6.07
CA ASP A 36 25.59 6.30 -5.57
C ASP A 36 26.72 7.16 -6.21
N ALA A 37 26.41 8.40 -6.60
CA ALA A 37 27.37 9.40 -6.99
C ALA A 37 28.03 9.96 -5.72
N LYS A 38 29.27 9.54 -5.48
CA LYS A 38 30.20 10.29 -4.64
C LYS A 38 30.27 11.74 -5.15
N GLY A 39 29.72 12.67 -4.37
CA GLY A 39 29.95 14.11 -4.50
C GLY A 39 28.87 14.89 -5.24
N GLY A 40 28.32 15.90 -4.56
CA GLY A 40 27.58 17.00 -5.17
C GLY A 40 26.17 17.22 -4.63
N THR A 41 26.01 18.26 -3.80
CA THR A 41 24.73 18.86 -3.39
C THR A 41 24.11 19.69 -4.52
N THR A 42 23.99 19.13 -5.72
CA THR A 42 23.21 19.73 -6.80
C THR A 42 21.88 19.00 -6.90
N ARG A 43 20.79 19.70 -6.50
CA ARG A 43 19.41 19.32 -6.84
C ARG A 43 19.34 19.18 -8.35
N SER A 44 19.49 17.97 -8.86
CA SER A 44 19.22 17.69 -10.27
C SER A 44 17.74 17.98 -10.49
N GLN A 45 17.43 19.00 -11.28
CA GLN A 45 16.09 19.25 -11.75
C GLN A 45 15.89 18.46 -13.04
N ALA A 46 14.87 17.60 -13.08
CA ALA A 46 14.48 16.98 -14.34
C ALA A 46 14.05 18.07 -15.33
N PRO A 47 14.29 17.92 -16.64
CA PRO A 47 13.80 18.85 -17.66
C PRO A 47 12.31 19.15 -17.47
N LYS A 48 11.85 20.39 -17.76
CA LYS A 48 10.46 20.83 -17.52
C LYS A 48 9.41 19.90 -18.16
N ASN A 49 9.73 19.24 -19.28
CA ASN A 49 8.86 18.31 -19.99
C ASN A 49 9.08 16.83 -19.63
N SER A 50 9.92 16.54 -18.64
CA SER A 50 10.18 15.17 -18.19
C SER A 50 9.00 14.64 -17.39
N LYS A 51 8.61 13.40 -17.73
CA LYS A 51 7.64 12.59 -16.97
C LYS A 51 8.20 12.17 -15.60
N VAL A 52 9.51 12.33 -15.39
CA VAL A 52 10.22 11.97 -14.16
C VAL A 52 10.11 13.11 -13.15
N GLN A 53 9.71 12.75 -11.92
CA GLN A 53 9.85 13.55 -10.72
C GLN A 53 11.06 13.02 -9.94
N LEU A 54 12.08 13.86 -9.78
CA LEU A 54 13.23 13.53 -8.93
C LEU A 54 12.89 13.80 -7.45
N PRO A 55 13.50 13.04 -6.53
CA PRO A 55 13.39 13.28 -5.08
C PRO A 55 13.74 14.71 -4.71
N THR A 56 12.89 15.38 -3.93
CA THR A 56 13.06 16.79 -3.56
C THR A 56 13.66 16.99 -2.17
N ASN A 57 13.41 16.05 -1.26
CA ASN A 57 13.84 16.09 0.13
C ASN A 57 13.99 14.65 0.69
N PRO A 58 14.99 13.88 0.24
CA PRO A 58 15.18 12.50 0.69
C PRO A 58 15.50 12.48 2.18
N ARG A 59 14.74 11.67 2.93
CA ARG A 59 14.98 11.41 4.35
C ARG A 59 15.67 10.08 4.54
N GLU A 60 16.20 9.90 5.73
CA GLU A 60 16.73 8.63 6.20
C GLU A 60 15.60 7.74 6.72
N TRP A 61 15.65 6.45 6.35
CA TRP A 61 14.62 5.46 6.72
C TRP A 61 15.19 4.36 7.61
N THR A 62 14.39 3.87 8.55
CA THR A 62 14.76 2.75 9.43
C THR A 62 14.49 1.42 8.73
N THR A 63 15.48 0.56 8.57
CA THR A 63 15.28 -0.79 8.00
C THR A 63 14.37 -1.62 8.92
N GLN A 64 13.46 -2.40 8.34
CA GLN A 64 12.56 -3.29 9.05
C GLN A 64 12.78 -4.76 8.68
N ARG A 65 13.11 -5.04 7.42
CA ARG A 65 13.59 -6.34 6.96
C ARG A 65 14.37 -6.20 5.66
N GLU A 66 15.21 -7.19 5.38
CA GLU A 66 15.95 -7.33 4.13
C GLU A 66 15.45 -8.56 3.37
N LEU A 67 15.29 -8.44 2.06
CA LEU A 67 14.95 -9.55 1.16
C LEU A 67 16.21 -10.27 0.71
N ASN A 68 16.07 -11.49 0.19
CA ASN A 68 17.19 -12.30 -0.30
C ASN A 68 17.98 -11.65 -1.45
N ASP A 69 17.39 -10.70 -2.17
CA ASP A 69 18.03 -9.96 -3.25
C ASP A 69 18.78 -8.69 -2.77
N GLY A 70 18.85 -8.48 -1.44
CA GLY A 70 19.51 -7.33 -0.80
C GLY A 70 18.64 -6.07 -0.72
N THR A 71 17.44 -6.07 -1.32
CA THR A 71 16.52 -4.94 -1.18
C THR A 71 15.90 -4.89 0.22
N LYS A 72 15.58 -3.68 0.68
CA LYS A 72 15.15 -3.44 2.08
C LYS A 72 13.74 -2.89 2.12
N VAL A 73 12.95 -3.45 3.03
CA VAL A 73 11.71 -2.81 3.50
C VAL A 73 12.10 -1.90 4.65
N VAL A 74 11.70 -0.64 4.55
CA VAL A 74 12.07 0.41 5.50
C VAL A 74 10.82 1.08 6.07
N ARG A 75 10.98 1.88 7.12
CA ARG A 75 9.90 2.59 7.80
C ARG A 75 10.30 4.00 8.20
N THR A 76 9.33 4.89 8.17
CA THR A 76 9.40 6.21 8.81
C THR A 76 8.09 6.52 9.55
N THR A 77 8.13 7.53 10.41
CA THR A 77 6.92 8.19 10.92
C THR A 77 6.74 9.49 10.15
N LEU A 78 5.58 9.65 9.52
CA LEU A 78 5.21 10.85 8.77
C LEU A 78 4.23 11.67 9.61
N LYS A 79 4.60 12.91 9.88
CA LYS A 79 3.70 13.96 10.36
C LYS A 79 3.10 14.66 9.14
N GLY A 80 1.86 14.34 8.82
CA GLY A 80 1.15 14.87 7.65
C GLY A 80 0.87 16.36 7.80
N GLY A 81 1.46 17.18 6.94
CA GLY A 81 1.29 18.63 6.97
C GLY A 81 -0.12 19.07 6.59
N LYS A 82 -0.80 18.31 5.73
CA LYS A 82 -2.15 18.66 5.22
C LYS A 82 -3.26 17.98 6.04
N SER A 83 -3.09 16.71 6.39
CA SER A 83 -4.07 15.99 7.23
C SER A 83 -3.98 16.38 8.71
N GLY A 84 -2.81 16.83 9.17
CA GLY A 84 -2.52 16.99 10.60
C GLY A 84 -2.34 15.66 11.35
N PHE A 85 -2.42 14.52 10.66
CA PHE A 85 -2.27 13.19 11.25
C PHE A 85 -0.80 12.75 11.27
N GLU A 86 -0.40 12.05 12.32
CA GLU A 86 0.92 11.41 12.40
C GLU A 86 0.77 9.89 12.35
N GLY A 87 1.45 9.26 11.39
CA GLY A 87 1.31 7.83 11.13
C GLY A 87 2.58 7.18 10.60
N LYS A 88 2.67 5.85 10.75
CA LYS A 88 3.79 5.08 10.20
C LYS A 88 3.58 4.81 8.72
N VAL A 89 4.67 4.88 7.96
CA VAL A 89 4.71 4.52 6.54
C VAL A 89 5.90 3.60 6.31
N TRP A 90 5.65 2.46 5.68
CA TRP A 90 6.69 1.56 5.20
C TRP A 90 6.90 1.76 3.70
N ALA A 91 8.11 1.49 3.23
CA ALA A 91 8.45 1.59 1.82
C ALA A 91 9.40 0.46 1.41
N TRP A 92 9.35 0.10 0.13
CA TRP A 92 10.27 -0.83 -0.51
C TRP A 92 10.46 -0.40 -1.97
N ALA A 93 11.69 -0.47 -2.46
CA ALA A 93 12.01 -0.25 -3.87
C ALA A 93 12.59 -1.54 -4.47
N PRO A 94 12.23 -1.86 -5.73
CA PRO A 94 12.68 -3.07 -6.40
C PRO A 94 14.16 -2.96 -6.79
N LYS A 95 14.85 -4.08 -7.01
CA LYS A 95 16.28 -4.09 -7.38
C LYS A 95 16.60 -3.17 -8.55
N GLN A 96 15.72 -3.12 -9.55
CA GLN A 96 15.83 -2.26 -10.74
C GLN A 96 15.96 -0.78 -10.38
N TYR A 97 15.40 -0.32 -9.25
CA TYR A 97 15.55 1.05 -8.78
C TYR A 97 17.01 1.42 -8.52
N PHE A 98 17.87 0.46 -8.20
CA PHE A 98 19.27 0.69 -7.87
C PHE A 98 20.23 0.38 -9.03
N GLU A 99 19.71 -0.02 -10.19
CA GLU A 99 20.55 -0.34 -11.36
C GLU A 99 20.91 0.93 -12.15
N ASP A 100 22.18 1.06 -12.55
CA ASP A 100 22.71 2.24 -13.23
C ASP A 100 21.94 2.63 -14.51
N LYS A 101 21.48 1.65 -15.28
CA LYS A 101 20.65 1.91 -16.48
C LYS A 101 19.37 2.68 -16.15
N TYR A 102 18.78 2.46 -14.97
CA TYR A 102 17.56 3.15 -14.55
C TYR A 102 17.79 4.41 -13.69
N LYS A 103 19.04 4.88 -13.55
CA LYS A 103 19.37 6.00 -12.64
C LYS A 103 18.62 7.31 -12.93
N ASN A 104 18.22 7.51 -14.18
CA ASN A 104 17.44 8.67 -14.65
C ASN A 104 15.95 8.35 -14.86
N SER A 105 15.51 7.13 -14.55
CA SER A 105 14.14 6.69 -14.72
C SER A 105 13.28 6.99 -13.51
N ALA A 106 12.01 7.32 -13.78
CA ALA A 106 10.94 7.20 -12.81
C ALA A 106 10.49 5.74 -12.68
N PHE A 107 9.93 5.41 -11.53
CA PHE A 107 9.32 4.11 -11.24
C PHE A 107 7.84 4.29 -10.90
N PRO A 108 6.98 3.33 -11.26
CA PRO A 108 5.59 3.36 -10.87
C PRO A 108 5.45 3.07 -9.37
N VAL A 109 4.45 3.66 -8.74
CA VAL A 109 4.16 3.52 -7.32
C VAL A 109 2.91 2.67 -7.12
N LEU A 110 3.00 1.69 -6.23
CA LEU A 110 1.89 0.87 -5.75
C LEU A 110 1.71 1.11 -4.25
N ILE A 111 0.67 1.85 -3.88
CA ILE A 111 0.31 2.06 -2.47
C ILE A 111 -0.50 0.84 -1.99
N ALA A 112 0.13 0.02 -1.15
CA ALA A 112 -0.42 -1.24 -0.62
C ALA A 112 -1.16 -1.01 0.71
N LEU A 113 -2.48 -1.23 0.71
CA LEU A 113 -3.37 -0.93 1.82
C LEU A 113 -3.92 -2.20 2.48
N PRO A 114 -3.80 -2.35 3.81
CA PRO A 114 -4.31 -3.50 4.53
C PRO A 114 -5.84 -3.48 4.57
N GLY A 115 -6.43 -4.57 5.02
CA GLY A 115 -7.83 -4.64 5.47
C GLY A 115 -8.05 -3.91 6.79
N SER A 116 -9.14 -4.27 7.49
CA SER A 116 -9.61 -3.59 8.71
C SER A 116 -8.52 -3.42 9.80
N ASN A 117 -7.61 -4.39 9.91
CA ASN A 117 -6.42 -4.33 10.78
C ASN A 117 -5.31 -3.42 10.23
N GLY A 118 -5.65 -2.17 9.90
CA GLY A 118 -4.76 -1.21 9.23
C GLY A 118 -4.00 -0.24 10.13
N TYR A 119 -4.02 -0.46 11.45
CA TYR A 119 -3.32 0.33 12.46
C TYR A 119 -2.91 -0.55 13.66
N PRO A 120 -1.77 -0.30 14.36
CA PRO A 120 -0.74 0.71 14.10
C PRO A 120 0.30 0.28 13.07
N SER A 121 0.05 -0.83 12.38
CA SER A 121 0.99 -1.43 11.44
C SER A 121 0.28 -1.86 10.17
N ASN A 122 1.01 -1.83 9.05
CA ASN A 122 0.52 -2.28 7.76
C ASN A 122 1.09 -3.67 7.45
N TYR A 123 0.31 -4.73 7.61
CA TYR A 123 0.81 -6.10 7.49
C TYR A 123 1.47 -6.46 6.14
N TRP A 124 1.32 -5.61 5.10
CA TRP A 124 2.04 -5.79 3.83
C TRP A 124 3.55 -5.62 3.93
N TYR A 125 4.08 -4.98 4.98
CA TYR A 125 5.54 -4.86 5.16
C TYR A 125 6.21 -6.19 5.53
N GLY A 126 5.45 -7.13 6.14
CA GLY A 126 5.95 -8.39 6.67
C GLY A 126 6.27 -9.43 5.59
N GLY A 127 7.11 -10.41 5.93
CA GLY A 127 7.51 -11.49 5.02
C GLY A 127 6.46 -12.58 4.80
N ASP A 128 5.47 -12.71 5.69
CA ASP A 128 4.50 -13.82 5.65
C ASP A 128 3.59 -13.81 4.43
N LEU A 129 3.31 -12.61 3.90
CA LEU A 129 2.46 -12.43 2.71
C LEU A 129 3.25 -12.30 1.42
N LYS A 130 4.59 -12.21 1.51
CA LYS A 130 5.54 -12.19 0.39
C LYS A 130 5.22 -11.16 -0.70
N LEU A 131 4.61 -10.02 -0.36
CA LEU A 131 4.16 -9.05 -1.36
C LEU A 131 5.32 -8.52 -2.21
N GLN A 132 6.40 -8.08 -1.55
CA GLN A 132 7.57 -7.51 -2.20
C GLN A 132 8.29 -8.58 -3.03
N GLU A 133 8.43 -9.79 -2.48
CA GLU A 133 9.03 -10.93 -3.17
C GLU A 133 8.24 -11.30 -4.43
N THR A 134 6.90 -11.37 -4.35
CA THR A 134 6.06 -11.65 -5.52
C THR A 134 6.20 -10.56 -6.58
N ILE A 135 6.22 -9.28 -6.20
CA ILE A 135 6.41 -8.18 -7.16
C ILE A 135 7.80 -8.27 -7.81
N ALA A 136 8.85 -8.50 -7.02
CA ALA A 136 10.23 -8.64 -7.51
C ALA A 136 10.36 -9.81 -8.50
N GLU A 137 9.82 -10.98 -8.13
CA GLU A 137 9.82 -12.18 -8.97
C GLU A 137 9.08 -11.96 -10.29
N GLN A 138 7.87 -11.40 -10.24
CA GLN A 138 7.08 -11.13 -11.44
C GLN A 138 7.72 -10.03 -12.30
N ALA A 139 8.39 -9.05 -11.71
CA ALA A 139 9.14 -8.04 -12.45
C ALA A 139 10.35 -8.65 -13.17
N GLY A 140 11.08 -9.57 -12.52
CA GLY A 140 12.15 -10.34 -13.17
C GLY A 140 11.65 -11.21 -14.34
N LYS A 141 10.40 -11.67 -14.28
CA LYS A 141 9.72 -12.43 -15.34
C LYS A 141 9.08 -11.56 -16.43
N GLY A 142 9.15 -10.23 -16.34
CA GLY A 142 8.46 -9.31 -17.26
C GLY A 142 6.93 -9.33 -17.13
N LYS A 143 6.39 -9.95 -16.08
CA LYS A 143 4.94 -10.05 -15.78
C LYS A 143 4.46 -8.99 -14.79
N SER A 144 5.37 -8.18 -14.25
CA SER A 144 5.05 -7.02 -13.43
C SER A 144 5.94 -5.85 -13.83
N LEU A 145 5.46 -4.62 -13.65
CA LEU A 145 6.37 -3.49 -13.53
C LEU A 145 7.15 -3.60 -12.21
N PRO A 146 8.38 -3.07 -12.14
CA PRO A 146 9.11 -2.95 -10.89
C PRO A 146 8.52 -1.77 -10.09
N PHE A 147 7.54 -2.04 -9.23
CA PHE A 147 6.88 -0.98 -8.45
C PHE A 147 7.71 -0.56 -7.22
N ILE A 148 7.77 0.74 -6.95
CA ILE A 148 7.98 1.24 -5.58
C ILE A 148 6.71 0.90 -4.80
N VAL A 149 6.85 0.17 -3.69
CA VAL A 149 5.73 -0.25 -2.85
C VAL A 149 5.70 0.60 -1.59
N ILE A 150 4.58 1.28 -1.37
CA ILE A 150 4.38 2.19 -0.24
C ILE A 150 3.23 1.67 0.62
N MET A 151 3.44 1.58 1.92
CA MET A 151 2.58 0.86 2.84
C MET A 151 2.27 1.75 4.04
N PRO A 152 1.36 2.73 3.92
CA PRO A 152 0.97 3.57 5.05
C PRO A 152 0.02 2.81 5.99
N VAL A 153 -0.12 3.27 7.23
CA VAL A 153 -1.30 2.91 8.03
C VAL A 153 -2.57 3.37 7.31
N LEU A 154 -3.64 2.58 7.40
CA LEU A 154 -4.92 2.85 6.75
C LEU A 154 -5.86 3.69 7.63
N ASN A 155 -5.85 3.42 8.94
CA ASN A 155 -6.74 4.04 9.93
C ASN A 155 -5.93 4.84 10.94
N ALA A 156 -6.58 5.80 11.62
CA ALA A 156 -5.94 6.59 12.67
C ALA A 156 -5.88 5.86 14.03
N ASP A 157 -6.66 4.80 14.19
CA ASP A 157 -6.69 3.97 15.40
C ASP A 157 -7.10 2.52 15.08
N LYS A 158 -7.09 1.65 16.09
CA LYS A 158 -7.41 0.21 15.96
C LYS A 158 -8.92 -0.09 15.90
N LYS A 159 -9.76 0.81 16.38
CA LYS A 159 -11.18 0.56 16.67
C LYS A 159 -12.09 1.01 15.54
N ASN A 160 -11.69 2.06 14.83
CA ASN A 160 -12.54 2.76 13.89
C ASN A 160 -12.06 2.56 12.45
N TYR A 161 -13.02 2.41 11.55
CA TYR A 161 -12.77 2.42 10.12
C TYR A 161 -13.07 3.79 9.53
N TYR A 162 -12.09 4.44 8.90
CA TYR A 162 -12.22 5.82 8.43
C TYR A 162 -12.67 5.95 6.97
N ASP A 163 -12.92 4.83 6.27
CA ASP A 163 -13.23 4.81 4.83
C ASP A 163 -12.19 5.53 3.95
N GLY A 164 -10.96 5.72 4.46
CA GLY A 164 -9.96 6.60 3.85
C GLY A 164 -10.56 7.98 3.54
N SER A 165 -11.30 8.56 4.48
CA SER A 165 -12.09 9.79 4.30
C SER A 165 -11.78 10.83 5.35
N ASP A 166 -12.06 12.09 5.01
CA ASP A 166 -12.07 13.20 5.96
C ASP A 166 -13.48 13.34 6.54
N ILE A 167 -13.84 12.38 7.40
CA ILE A 167 -15.13 12.41 8.09
C ILE A 167 -15.15 13.60 9.06
N PRO A 168 -16.21 14.44 9.06
CA PRO A 168 -16.25 15.62 9.93
C PRO A 168 -15.99 15.28 11.40
N GLY A 169 -15.14 16.08 12.06
CA GLY A 169 -14.76 15.87 13.46
C GLY A 169 -13.80 14.69 13.71
N ARG A 170 -13.30 14.02 12.68
CA ARG A 170 -12.38 12.88 12.76
C ARG A 170 -11.02 13.19 12.15
N ALA A 171 -10.06 12.28 12.33
CA ALA A 171 -8.77 12.35 11.65
C ALA A 171 -8.96 12.36 10.12
N LYS A 172 -8.20 13.20 9.42
CA LYS A 172 -8.29 13.42 7.97
C LYS A 172 -7.59 12.32 7.17
N MET A 173 -8.16 11.11 7.21
CA MET A 173 -7.56 9.94 6.55
C MET A 173 -7.72 9.95 5.03
N GLY A 174 -8.62 10.76 4.48
CA GLY A 174 -8.71 11.03 3.05
C GLY A 174 -7.52 11.86 2.58
N THR A 175 -7.27 13.00 3.24
CA THR A 175 -6.11 13.86 2.96
C THR A 175 -4.78 13.13 3.20
N TRP A 176 -4.69 12.31 4.25
CA TRP A 176 -3.50 11.47 4.49
C TRP A 176 -3.16 10.60 3.27
N MET A 177 -4.18 9.96 2.68
CA MET A 177 -4.01 9.03 1.57
C MET A 177 -3.85 9.73 0.21
N SER A 178 -4.56 10.84 -0.01
CA SER A 178 -4.57 11.57 -1.29
C SER A 178 -3.41 12.54 -1.46
N ASP A 179 -2.80 12.98 -0.36
CA ASP A 179 -1.81 14.06 -0.36
C ASP A 179 -0.55 13.72 0.45
N ASP A 180 -0.65 13.55 1.76
CA ASP A 180 0.55 13.47 2.62
C ASP A 180 1.42 12.25 2.28
N VAL A 181 0.81 11.08 2.08
CA VAL A 181 1.55 9.87 1.66
C VAL A 181 2.16 10.04 0.27
N PRO A 182 1.43 10.44 -0.80
CA PRO A 182 2.04 10.74 -2.09
C PRO A 182 3.16 11.78 -2.05
N ASP A 183 3.03 12.82 -1.23
CA ASP A 183 4.06 13.86 -1.09
C ASP A 183 5.32 13.31 -0.44
N LEU A 184 5.21 12.51 0.63
CA LEU A 184 6.33 11.78 1.21
C LEU A 184 7.06 10.94 0.14
N VAL A 185 6.32 10.28 -0.75
CA VAL A 185 6.90 9.42 -1.78
C VAL A 185 7.64 10.27 -2.83
N ARG A 186 7.06 11.38 -3.30
CA ARG A 186 7.72 12.30 -4.25
C ARG A 186 8.96 12.95 -3.66
N GLU A 187 8.98 13.21 -2.36
CA GLU A 187 10.16 13.73 -1.66
C GLU A 187 11.34 12.75 -1.67
N ASN A 188 11.06 11.45 -1.72
CA ASN A 188 12.03 10.40 -1.40
C ASN A 188 12.42 9.52 -2.59
N PHE A 189 11.56 9.38 -3.60
CA PHE A 189 11.73 8.43 -4.69
C PHE A 189 11.62 9.07 -6.08
N ARG A 190 12.32 8.49 -7.06
CA ARG A 190 12.13 8.81 -8.49
C ARG A 190 10.79 8.25 -8.95
N THR A 191 9.80 9.10 -9.12
CA THR A 191 8.42 8.72 -9.46
C THR A 191 7.96 9.36 -10.76
N PHE A 192 6.87 8.87 -11.33
CA PHE A 192 6.22 9.57 -12.44
C PHE A 192 5.41 10.75 -11.92
N LYS A 193 5.34 11.84 -12.69
CA LYS A 193 4.39 12.93 -12.44
C LYS A 193 2.96 12.57 -12.86
N ASP A 194 2.85 11.70 -13.87
CA ASP A 194 1.59 11.31 -14.50
C ASP A 194 0.80 10.32 -13.61
N PRO A 195 -0.53 10.45 -13.48
CA PRO A 195 -1.39 9.53 -12.71
C PRO A 195 -1.26 8.06 -13.12
N LYS A 196 -0.90 7.77 -14.37
CA LYS A 196 -0.66 6.40 -14.88
C LYS A 196 0.56 5.74 -14.25
N GLY A 197 1.41 6.49 -13.54
CA GLY A 197 2.49 5.94 -12.72
C GLY A 197 2.10 5.69 -11.26
N TRP A 198 0.85 5.95 -10.86
CA TRP A 198 0.39 5.81 -9.47
C TRP A 198 -0.83 4.91 -9.39
N GLY A 199 -0.76 3.91 -8.52
CA GLY A 199 -1.88 3.04 -8.26
C GLY A 199 -1.88 2.46 -6.85
N PHE A 200 -2.92 1.69 -6.57
CA PHE A 200 -3.12 1.03 -5.30
C PHE A 200 -3.14 -0.49 -5.43
N PHE A 201 -2.74 -1.17 -4.37
CA PHE A 201 -3.13 -2.55 -4.11
C PHE A 201 -3.81 -2.57 -2.75
N GLY A 202 -4.91 -3.27 -2.57
CA GLY A 202 -5.51 -3.39 -1.25
C GLY A 202 -6.45 -4.55 -1.11
N SER A 203 -6.63 -4.97 0.14
CA SER A 203 -7.58 -6.03 0.52
C SER A 203 -8.70 -5.46 1.37
N SER A 204 -9.93 -5.92 1.19
CA SER A 204 -11.09 -5.52 1.99
C SER A 204 -11.22 -3.98 2.01
N SER A 205 -11.25 -3.37 3.20
CA SER A 205 -11.21 -1.92 3.39
C SER A 205 -10.10 -1.21 2.59
N GLY A 206 -8.91 -1.80 2.47
CA GLY A 206 -7.84 -1.23 1.66
C GLY A 206 -8.15 -1.25 0.16
N GLY A 207 -8.86 -2.28 -0.31
CA GLY A 207 -9.38 -2.35 -1.68
C GLY A 207 -10.43 -1.28 -1.95
N TYR A 208 -11.35 -1.08 -1.00
CA TYR A 208 -12.33 0.00 -1.04
C TYR A 208 -11.64 1.38 -1.10
N VAL A 209 -10.69 1.66 -0.20
CA VAL A 209 -9.99 2.94 -0.16
C VAL A 209 -9.20 3.17 -1.44
N GLY A 210 -8.50 2.17 -1.96
CA GLY A 210 -7.79 2.29 -3.25
C GLY A 210 -8.74 2.59 -4.42
N MET A 211 -9.87 1.89 -4.50
CA MET A 211 -10.90 2.13 -5.53
C MET A 211 -11.47 3.55 -5.41
N LYS A 212 -11.84 3.96 -4.20
CA LYS A 212 -12.36 5.29 -3.91
C LYS A 212 -11.34 6.38 -4.28
N MET A 213 -10.08 6.25 -3.87
CA MET A 213 -9.02 7.23 -4.17
C MET A 213 -8.81 7.42 -5.67
N MET A 214 -8.81 6.32 -6.43
CA MET A 214 -8.71 6.37 -7.89
C MET A 214 -9.91 7.07 -8.55
N LEU A 215 -11.13 6.80 -8.07
CA LEU A 215 -12.35 7.41 -8.62
C LEU A 215 -12.51 8.88 -8.19
N GLN A 216 -12.12 9.22 -6.97
CA GLN A 216 -12.22 10.58 -6.41
C GLN A 216 -11.11 11.51 -6.93
N TYR A 217 -9.91 10.96 -7.15
CA TYR A 217 -8.74 11.69 -7.62
C TYR A 217 -8.12 11.04 -8.87
N PRO A 218 -8.85 10.93 -9.99
CA PRO A 218 -8.38 10.27 -11.21
C PRO A 218 -7.18 11.00 -11.86
N ASN A 219 -7.00 12.29 -11.53
CA ASN A 219 -5.83 13.09 -11.91
C ASN A 219 -4.63 12.89 -10.99
N ARG A 220 -4.67 11.94 -10.05
CA ARG A 220 -3.57 11.59 -9.16
C ARG A 220 -3.27 10.09 -9.19
N PHE A 221 -4.29 9.25 -9.36
CA PHE A 221 -4.16 7.80 -9.36
C PHE A 221 -4.91 7.18 -10.54
N GLY A 222 -4.20 6.38 -11.34
CA GLY A 222 -4.74 5.79 -12.57
C GLY A 222 -5.11 4.32 -12.48
N ALA A 223 -4.82 3.66 -11.35
CA ALA A 223 -4.91 2.20 -11.25
C ALA A 223 -5.19 1.70 -9.82
N VAL A 224 -5.90 0.59 -9.70
CA VAL A 224 -6.02 -0.17 -8.46
C VAL A 224 -6.15 -1.67 -8.72
N ILE A 225 -5.52 -2.48 -7.86
CA ILE A 225 -5.83 -3.89 -7.65
C ILE A 225 -6.57 -4.01 -6.31
N ALA A 226 -7.87 -4.28 -6.33
CA ALA A 226 -8.70 -4.38 -5.13
C ALA A 226 -9.18 -5.82 -4.91
N GLY A 227 -8.70 -6.45 -3.83
CA GLY A 227 -9.18 -7.74 -3.36
C GLY A 227 -10.36 -7.59 -2.42
N GLY A 228 -11.52 -8.14 -2.76
CA GLY A 228 -12.73 -8.09 -1.94
C GLY A 228 -13.16 -6.68 -1.48
N PRO A 229 -13.20 -5.65 -2.35
CA PRO A 229 -13.60 -4.33 -1.89
C PRO A 229 -15.11 -4.24 -1.64
N ASP A 230 -15.49 -3.43 -0.67
CA ASP A 230 -16.83 -2.86 -0.64
C ASP A 230 -17.00 -1.85 -1.78
N THR A 231 -18.25 -1.57 -2.14
CA THR A 231 -18.62 -0.63 -3.22
C THR A 231 -19.29 0.64 -2.70
N ARG A 232 -19.50 0.73 -1.38
CA ARG A 232 -20.14 1.86 -0.69
C ARG A 232 -19.46 2.10 0.67
N PRO A 233 -19.46 3.34 1.17
CA PRO A 233 -18.97 3.68 2.50
C PRO A 233 -19.81 3.01 3.57
N ASP A 234 -19.15 2.37 4.54
CA ASP A 234 -19.79 1.61 5.61
C ASP A 234 -19.33 2.03 7.02
N SER A 235 -18.43 3.01 7.14
CA SER A 235 -18.00 3.50 8.44
C SER A 235 -19.20 3.97 9.29
N PRO A 236 -19.34 3.48 10.54
CA PRO A 236 -20.34 3.99 11.48
C PRO A 236 -20.16 5.49 11.78
N MET A 237 -18.96 6.04 11.54
CA MET A 237 -18.68 7.46 11.79
C MET A 237 -19.36 8.39 10.79
N TRP A 238 -19.98 7.88 9.73
CA TRP A 238 -20.81 8.67 8.84
C TRP A 238 -22.17 9.07 9.42
N ASN A 239 -22.56 8.55 10.60
CA ASN A 239 -23.81 8.94 11.22
C ASN A 239 -23.88 10.46 11.43
N GLY A 240 -24.89 11.12 10.85
CA GLY A 240 -25.03 12.58 10.84
C GLY A 240 -24.27 13.31 9.71
N HIS A 241 -23.60 12.59 8.81
CA HIS A 241 -22.75 13.14 7.73
C HIS A 241 -23.09 12.53 6.35
N GLU A 242 -24.39 12.37 6.05
CA GLU A 242 -24.83 11.65 4.84
C GLU A 242 -24.40 12.33 3.54
N LYS A 243 -24.34 13.68 3.51
CA LYS A 243 -23.88 14.43 2.34
C LYS A 243 -22.41 14.12 2.04
N GLU A 244 -21.56 14.17 3.06
CA GLU A 244 -20.14 13.86 2.97
C GLU A 244 -19.94 12.38 2.64
N LYS A 245 -20.73 11.48 3.23
CA LYS A 245 -20.73 10.04 2.91
C LYS A 245 -20.99 9.81 1.42
N GLN A 246 -22.03 10.43 0.85
CA GLN A 246 -22.34 10.29 -0.58
C GLN A 246 -21.26 10.87 -1.49
N ALA A 247 -20.59 11.95 -1.08
CA ALA A 247 -19.43 12.49 -1.80
C ALA A 247 -18.22 11.55 -1.79
N ASN A 248 -18.17 10.57 -0.88
CA ASN A 248 -17.13 9.55 -0.78
C ASN A 248 -17.60 8.18 -1.33
N ASN A 249 -18.80 8.08 -1.91
CA ASN A 249 -19.38 6.84 -2.41
C ASN A 249 -18.83 6.44 -3.79
N PRO A 250 -18.13 5.28 -3.95
CA PRO A 250 -17.60 4.83 -5.23
C PRO A 250 -18.62 4.76 -6.37
N GLU A 251 -19.88 4.42 -6.09
CA GLU A 251 -20.92 4.39 -7.12
C GLU A 251 -21.21 5.77 -7.70
N LYS A 252 -21.26 6.80 -6.83
CA LYS A 252 -21.48 8.20 -7.23
C LYS A 252 -20.25 8.74 -7.94
N LEU A 253 -19.06 8.49 -7.40
CA LEU A 253 -17.80 8.89 -8.01
C LEU A 253 -17.61 8.28 -9.40
N ALA A 254 -17.92 6.99 -9.57
CA ALA A 254 -17.85 6.31 -10.85
C ALA A 254 -18.87 6.88 -11.86
N GLN A 255 -20.12 7.11 -11.42
CA GLN A 255 -21.14 7.73 -12.27
C GLN A 255 -20.70 9.12 -12.73
N ASP A 256 -20.17 9.94 -11.82
CA ASP A 256 -19.66 11.28 -12.12
C ASP A 256 -18.49 11.24 -13.11
N LEU A 257 -17.55 10.31 -12.92
CA LEU A 257 -16.40 10.14 -13.81
C LEU A 257 -16.85 9.79 -15.24
N ILE A 258 -17.84 8.90 -15.37
CA ILE A 258 -18.45 8.52 -16.65
C ILE A 258 -19.14 9.72 -17.28
N ASN A 259 -19.99 10.43 -16.53
CA ASN A 259 -20.77 11.56 -17.05
C ASN A 259 -19.87 12.71 -17.52
N LYS A 260 -18.76 12.95 -16.83
CA LYS A 260 -17.78 14.00 -17.17
C LYS A 260 -16.82 13.60 -18.29
N GLY A 261 -16.82 12.34 -18.72
CA GLY A 261 -15.81 11.83 -19.67
C GLY A 261 -14.38 11.99 -19.14
N GLY A 262 -14.17 11.74 -17.84
CA GLY A 262 -12.90 12.00 -17.18
C GLY A 262 -11.74 11.08 -17.63
N PRO A 263 -10.56 11.20 -16.98
CA PRO A 263 -9.38 10.40 -17.33
C PRO A 263 -9.67 8.90 -17.23
N THR A 264 -9.00 8.12 -18.09
CA THR A 264 -9.08 6.65 -18.01
C THR A 264 -8.44 6.14 -16.71
N VAL A 265 -9.17 5.29 -15.99
CA VAL A 265 -8.72 4.62 -14.76
C VAL A 265 -8.88 3.11 -14.88
N ASN A 266 -8.03 2.34 -14.19
CA ASN A 266 -7.94 0.89 -14.35
C ASN A 266 -8.23 0.16 -13.03
N LEU A 267 -9.37 -0.52 -12.97
CA LEU A 267 -9.88 -1.24 -11.80
C LEU A 267 -9.73 -2.75 -11.99
N SER A 268 -8.71 -3.35 -11.38
CA SER A 268 -8.56 -4.80 -11.31
C SER A 268 -9.15 -5.31 -9.99
N ILE A 269 -10.15 -6.18 -10.05
CA ILE A 269 -10.80 -6.77 -8.88
C ILE A 269 -10.36 -8.22 -8.70
N MET A 270 -10.14 -8.64 -7.45
CA MET A 270 -10.00 -10.05 -7.08
C MET A 270 -11.10 -10.45 -6.10
N LEU A 271 -11.78 -11.57 -6.33
CA LEU A 271 -12.82 -12.10 -5.42
C LEU A 271 -12.64 -13.60 -5.20
N GLY A 272 -12.84 -14.05 -3.96
CA GLY A 272 -12.96 -15.48 -3.68
C GLY A 272 -14.28 -16.05 -4.18
N THR A 273 -14.32 -17.27 -4.72
CA THR A 273 -15.60 -17.88 -5.14
C THR A 273 -16.53 -18.22 -3.96
N LYS A 274 -16.00 -18.31 -2.74
CA LYS A 274 -16.76 -18.54 -1.49
C LYS A 274 -16.96 -17.26 -0.66
N GLU A 275 -16.57 -16.10 -1.19
CA GLU A 275 -16.71 -14.82 -0.52
C GLU A 275 -18.15 -14.28 -0.62
N SER A 276 -18.66 -13.70 0.47
CA SER A 276 -19.92 -12.96 0.48
C SER A 276 -19.75 -11.59 -0.18
N GLY A 277 -20.82 -11.00 -0.72
CA GLY A 277 -20.73 -9.67 -1.33
C GLY A 277 -20.26 -9.62 -2.79
N GLN A 278 -19.92 -10.77 -3.40
CA GLN A 278 -19.58 -10.86 -4.83
C GLN A 278 -20.61 -10.19 -5.74
N ARG A 279 -21.90 -10.31 -5.40
CA ARG A 279 -23.00 -9.72 -6.17
C ARG A 279 -22.86 -8.19 -6.27
N ASN A 280 -22.63 -7.51 -5.15
CA ASN A 280 -22.50 -6.05 -5.14
C ASN A 280 -21.34 -5.58 -6.01
N VAL A 281 -20.20 -6.29 -5.96
CA VAL A 281 -19.03 -5.98 -6.79
C VAL A 281 -19.31 -6.25 -8.27
N LYS A 282 -19.93 -7.38 -8.61
CA LYS A 282 -20.31 -7.71 -9.99
C LYS A 282 -21.32 -6.70 -10.55
N ASP A 283 -22.32 -6.29 -9.77
CA ASP A 283 -23.30 -5.28 -10.14
C ASP A 283 -22.64 -3.91 -10.37
N PHE A 284 -21.67 -3.54 -9.51
CA PHE A 284 -20.86 -2.34 -9.70
C PHE A 284 -20.08 -2.39 -11.03
N LEU A 285 -19.39 -3.50 -11.31
CA LEU A 285 -18.61 -3.66 -12.55
C LEU A 285 -19.51 -3.65 -13.79
N ALA A 286 -20.66 -4.32 -13.75
CA ALA A 286 -21.62 -4.33 -14.85
C ALA A 286 -22.18 -2.93 -15.14
N LYS A 287 -22.44 -2.14 -14.09
CA LYS A 287 -23.03 -0.80 -14.22
C LYS A 287 -22.00 0.27 -14.61
N TYR A 288 -20.83 0.23 -13.99
CA TYR A 288 -19.84 1.31 -14.04
C TYR A 288 -18.54 0.94 -14.77
N GLY A 289 -18.31 -0.32 -15.15
CA GLY A 289 -17.14 -0.77 -15.91
C GLY A 289 -17.19 -0.38 -17.40
N LYS A 290 -17.45 0.91 -17.68
CA LYS A 290 -17.64 1.46 -19.02
C LYS A 290 -17.03 2.85 -19.14
N GLY A 291 -16.93 3.35 -20.38
CA GLY A 291 -16.33 4.65 -20.66
C GLY A 291 -14.89 4.71 -20.14
N PRO A 292 -14.55 5.67 -19.24
CA PRO A 292 -13.20 5.83 -18.72
C PRO A 292 -12.77 4.76 -17.71
N ILE A 293 -13.69 3.95 -17.18
CA ILE A 293 -13.37 2.95 -16.16
C ILE A 293 -13.13 1.60 -16.85
N LYS A 294 -11.86 1.19 -16.95
CA LYS A 294 -11.48 -0.13 -17.49
C LYS A 294 -11.40 -1.13 -16.36
N THR A 295 -12.02 -2.29 -16.53
CA THR A 295 -12.16 -3.27 -15.45
C THR A 295 -11.55 -4.63 -15.79
N SER A 296 -11.11 -5.34 -14.77
CA SER A 296 -10.80 -6.78 -14.80
C SER A 296 -11.38 -7.42 -13.54
N LEU A 297 -11.80 -8.69 -13.65
CA LEU A 297 -12.25 -9.49 -12.51
C LEU A 297 -11.52 -10.83 -12.51
N HIS A 298 -10.76 -11.09 -11.46
CA HIS A 298 -10.09 -12.35 -11.21
C HIS A 298 -10.81 -13.11 -10.08
N MET A 299 -11.34 -14.29 -10.40
CA MET A 299 -12.01 -15.16 -9.43
C MET A 299 -11.00 -16.16 -8.86
N ILE A 300 -10.78 -16.12 -7.55
CA ILE A 300 -9.92 -17.06 -6.82
C ILE A 300 -10.75 -18.29 -6.50
N GLN A 301 -10.50 -19.39 -7.20
CA GLN A 301 -11.22 -20.64 -7.02
C GLN A 301 -11.04 -21.16 -5.60
N ASN A 302 -12.15 -21.50 -4.93
CA ASN A 302 -12.22 -21.87 -3.51
C ASN A 302 -11.75 -20.76 -2.55
N GLY A 303 -11.51 -19.55 -3.05
CA GLY A 303 -11.10 -18.39 -2.26
C GLY A 303 -12.22 -17.89 -1.35
N GLN A 304 -11.82 -17.37 -0.20
CA GLN A 304 -12.64 -16.67 0.79
C GLN A 304 -12.23 -15.19 0.83
N HIS A 305 -12.85 -14.41 1.71
CA HIS A 305 -12.46 -13.03 1.96
C HIS A 305 -11.13 -12.97 2.75
N SER A 306 -9.98 -12.98 2.06
CA SER A 306 -8.68 -13.16 2.69
C SER A 306 -7.55 -12.39 2.03
N GLY A 307 -6.96 -11.43 2.77
CA GLY A 307 -5.75 -10.71 2.37
C GLY A 307 -4.61 -11.64 1.93
N ARG A 308 -4.44 -12.78 2.61
CA ARG A 308 -3.42 -13.77 2.24
C ARG A 308 -3.69 -14.42 0.89
N GLN A 309 -4.95 -14.73 0.57
CA GLN A 309 -5.29 -15.32 -0.72
C GLN A 309 -5.17 -14.29 -1.85
N TYR A 310 -5.63 -13.06 -1.62
CA TYR A 310 -5.42 -11.96 -2.56
C TYR A 310 -3.94 -11.74 -2.89
N ALA A 311 -3.06 -11.76 -1.88
CA ALA A 311 -1.62 -11.62 -2.08
C ALA A 311 -1.03 -12.74 -2.94
N LYS A 312 -1.39 -14.00 -2.65
CA LYS A 312 -0.95 -15.16 -3.41
C LYS A 312 -1.41 -15.11 -4.86
N SER A 313 -2.64 -14.65 -5.10
CA SER A 313 -3.23 -14.58 -6.44
C SER A 313 -2.83 -13.35 -7.26
N LEU A 314 -2.03 -12.43 -6.72
CA LEU A 314 -1.51 -11.28 -7.48
C LEU A 314 -0.75 -11.73 -8.74
N ALA A 315 0.04 -12.80 -8.63
CA ALA A 315 0.84 -13.35 -9.71
C ALA A 315 -0.01 -14.06 -10.79
N ASP A 316 -1.29 -14.34 -10.52
CA ASP A 316 -2.18 -15.10 -11.40
C ASP A 316 -2.91 -14.21 -12.43
N GLY A 317 -2.29 -13.08 -12.79
CA GLY A 317 -2.79 -12.15 -13.80
C GLY A 317 -3.14 -10.74 -13.31
N PRO A 318 -3.68 -10.50 -12.11
CA PRO A 318 -4.04 -9.14 -11.66
C PRO A 318 -2.88 -8.14 -11.71
N LEU A 319 -1.68 -8.57 -11.28
CA LEU A 319 -0.48 -7.73 -11.30
C LEU A 319 0.00 -7.44 -12.73
N GLU A 320 -0.05 -8.43 -13.60
CA GLU A 320 0.30 -8.28 -15.02
C GLU A 320 -0.68 -7.36 -15.75
N TRP A 321 -1.98 -7.49 -15.46
CA TRP A 321 -3.03 -6.69 -16.08
C TRP A 321 -2.86 -5.20 -15.80
N ILE A 322 -2.56 -4.83 -14.55
CA ILE A 322 -2.27 -3.43 -14.18
C ILE A 322 -0.93 -2.97 -14.75
N SER A 323 0.09 -3.83 -14.73
CA SER A 323 1.42 -3.51 -15.24
C SER A 323 1.41 -3.12 -16.73
N LYS A 324 0.57 -3.77 -17.55
CA LYS A 324 0.36 -3.41 -18.97
C LYS A 324 -0.33 -2.07 -19.20
N ARG A 325 -0.85 -1.42 -18.15
CA ARG A 325 -1.67 -0.19 -18.21
C ARG A 325 -1.05 0.99 -17.47
N MET A 326 0.06 0.77 -16.77
CA MET A 326 0.80 1.78 -16.04
C MET A 326 2.11 2.14 -16.74
N LEU A 327 2.73 3.25 -16.34
CA LEU A 327 4.00 3.71 -16.91
C LEU A 327 5.17 2.85 -16.41
N ALA A 328 5.96 2.33 -17.34
CA ALA A 328 7.15 1.54 -17.07
C ALA A 328 8.41 2.43 -16.99
N PRO A 329 9.40 2.07 -16.15
CA PRO A 329 10.71 2.71 -16.19
C PRO A 329 11.38 2.52 -17.55
N SER A 330 12.27 3.43 -17.92
CA SER A 330 13.08 3.38 -19.15
C SER A 330 14.57 3.26 -18.78
N PRO A 331 15.29 2.26 -19.31
CA PRO A 331 16.73 2.07 -19.07
C PRO A 331 17.60 3.07 -19.85
#